data_AF-W6JU97-F1
#
_entry.id   AF-W6JU97-F1
#
_cell.length_a   1.000
_cell.length_b   1.000
_cell.length_c   1.000
_cell.angle_alpha   90.00
_cell.angle_beta   90.00
_cell.angle_gamma   90.00
#
_symmetry.space_group_name_H-M   'P 1'
#
loop_
_entity.id
_entity.type
_entity.pdbx_description
1 polymer ?
#
loop_
_entity_poly.entity_id
_entity_poly.type
_entity_poly.pdbx_seq_one_letter_code
_entity_poly.pdbx_strand_id
1 'polypeptide(L)'
;MLGQHHVTVVPLYWSAPPATTNALVGTTMTAVDRYFNAQTHGKIRFELTRILPAEKVTLSPEDIEYCATSQLEDRARKLANLPTDQYHHVVVLMQYNPNCFFAGMASIGQDAFGGEMVVINDTPSQVVWAHEYGHNLGLIHNAGRVCWSDRAHQHAVPLSNDCQDVTYEDPFDLMGHGWWGWAGISSAHQEKLGVLPAGDRLALSSGGTVTLNSMSTGSGLRSVYLEVGGALWDVEYHVAAGQESWIDDETYTGYDGVERTSPGAGVVVRRISATADLYEEWAVVNPHIEGDGSRFERHPVLTAGESLAVPGGLLTITVKATTSTTATVTLTTRADGVTRWAGADRYETAANIARLAFPGVREVYAASGLLFTDALSGAPVAGMRGKPMFLMMPDQIPNRAFMELIRRDPTSVTLLGGPATLSEDLRIQLDSEFGAVSRIAGEDRYATSAAISRKGFTPGVSVAYVASGLVFPDALSGAPVAARDRGPVLLTDDDTLPAPVAAELTRLQPESVVVLGGPASVGESVLEEIEQAAGVTPERVSGADRYAVSAEISRRAFPSGADLVFVASGEKFTDALAGAPAAGAKKAPMLLVKEKAIPSVVAGELARLNPKEIIVLGGDATISPAVEMALGDYVD
;
A
#
# COMPACT_ATOMS: atom_id res chain seq x y z
N MET A 1 -7.44 21.70 -3.04
CA MET A 1 -8.75 21.39 -3.64
C MET A 1 -9.94 21.85 -2.79
N LEU A 2 -9.78 22.71 -1.76
CA LEU A 2 -10.92 23.32 -1.06
C LEU A 2 -11.18 24.71 -1.62
N GLY A 3 -12.44 25.08 -1.83
CA GLY A 3 -12.84 26.40 -2.30
C GLY A 3 -13.80 26.37 -3.49
N GLN A 4 -13.73 27.44 -4.27
CA GLN A 4 -14.55 27.64 -5.46
C GLN A 4 -13.83 27.06 -6.68
N HIS A 5 -14.51 26.14 -7.37
CA HIS A 5 -14.09 25.53 -8.60
C HIS A 5 -14.85 26.14 -9.78
N HIS A 6 -14.13 26.52 -10.83
CA HIS A 6 -14.64 27.21 -12.00
C HIS A 6 -14.66 26.26 -13.20
N VAL A 7 -15.85 26.07 -13.77
CA VAL A 7 -16.08 25.10 -14.83
C VAL A 7 -16.27 25.81 -16.16
N THR A 8 -15.51 25.37 -17.16
CA THR A 8 -15.69 25.71 -18.58
C THR A 8 -16.14 24.48 -19.34
N VAL A 9 -17.28 24.57 -20.01
CA VAL A 9 -17.76 23.51 -20.90
C VAL A 9 -17.41 23.85 -22.35
N VAL A 10 -16.78 22.91 -23.04
CA VAL A 10 -16.38 23.00 -24.45
C VAL A 10 -17.10 21.91 -25.24
N PRO A 11 -18.20 22.24 -25.93
CA PRO A 11 -18.90 21.26 -26.76
C PRO A 11 -18.12 20.99 -28.05
N LEU A 12 -17.74 19.74 -28.31
CA LEU A 12 -16.97 19.32 -29.49
C LEU A 12 -17.72 18.26 -30.29
N TYR A 13 -17.66 18.35 -31.62
CA TYR A 13 -18.33 17.37 -32.50
C TYR A 13 -17.60 17.17 -33.83
N TRP A 14 -17.86 16.07 -34.53
CA TRP A 14 -17.29 15.79 -35.86
C TRP A 14 -18.37 15.59 -36.94
N SER A 15 -19.59 15.22 -36.54
CA SER A 15 -20.75 15.06 -37.43
C SER A 15 -21.88 16.02 -37.07
N ALA A 16 -22.33 15.99 -35.82
CA ALA A 16 -23.43 16.81 -35.30
C ALA A 16 -23.15 17.27 -33.87
N PRO A 17 -23.54 18.50 -33.48
CA PRO A 17 -23.34 18.97 -32.11
C PRO A 17 -23.96 18.02 -31.05
N PRO A 18 -23.44 18.03 -29.81
CA PRO A 18 -24.04 17.28 -28.70
C PRO A 18 -25.52 17.64 -28.50
N ALA A 19 -26.35 16.65 -28.18
CA ALA A 19 -27.77 16.82 -27.87
C ALA A 19 -27.98 17.50 -26.51
N THR A 20 -27.01 17.38 -25.60
CA THR A 20 -27.01 18.04 -24.30
C THR A 20 -26.95 19.56 -24.47
N THR A 21 -28.11 20.22 -24.34
CA THR A 21 -28.26 21.66 -24.52
C THR A 21 -27.59 22.47 -23.39
N ASN A 22 -27.28 23.74 -23.65
CA ASN A 22 -26.76 24.65 -22.62
C ASN A 22 -27.68 24.76 -21.39
N ALA A 23 -29.00 24.63 -21.55
CA ALA A 23 -29.94 24.63 -20.45
C ALA A 23 -29.81 23.37 -19.58
N LEU A 24 -29.57 22.21 -20.21
CA LEU A 24 -29.29 20.95 -19.50
C LEU A 24 -27.94 21.03 -18.78
N VAL A 25 -26.89 21.55 -19.44
CA VAL A 25 -25.59 21.80 -18.80
C VAL A 25 -25.76 22.67 -17.54
N GLY A 26 -26.49 23.78 -17.63
CA GLY A 26 -26.73 24.65 -16.47
C GLY A 26 -27.50 23.95 -15.34
N THR A 27 -28.50 23.13 -15.69
CA THR A 27 -29.25 22.33 -14.71
C THR A 27 -28.37 21.28 -14.04
N THR A 28 -27.53 20.59 -14.81
CA THR A 28 -26.58 19.60 -14.33
C THR A 28 -25.55 20.21 -13.39
N MET A 29 -24.93 21.33 -13.77
CA MET A 29 -23.97 22.04 -12.93
C MET A 29 -24.59 22.57 -11.63
N THR A 30 -25.85 23.02 -11.67
CA THR A 30 -26.57 23.42 -10.46
C THR A 30 -26.76 22.24 -9.49
N ALA A 31 -27.03 21.05 -10.03
CA ALA A 31 -27.19 19.85 -9.21
C ALA A 31 -25.85 19.39 -8.62
N VAL A 32 -24.77 19.39 -9.43
CA VAL A 32 -23.41 19.09 -8.99
C VAL A 32 -22.95 20.03 -7.87
N ASP A 33 -23.11 21.35 -8.04
CA ASP A 33 -22.75 22.33 -7.00
C ASP A 33 -23.54 22.08 -5.72
N ARG A 34 -24.87 21.86 -5.83
CA ARG A 34 -25.70 21.55 -4.67
C ARG A 34 -25.24 20.30 -3.94
N TYR A 35 -24.87 19.26 -4.69
CA TYR A 35 -24.38 18.01 -4.14
C TYR A 35 -23.08 18.20 -3.35
N PHE A 36 -22.03 18.75 -3.98
CA PHE A 36 -20.75 18.97 -3.30
C PHE A 36 -20.88 19.98 -2.16
N ASN A 37 -21.67 21.03 -2.31
CA ASN A 37 -21.95 21.98 -1.23
C ASN A 37 -22.57 21.29 -0.01
N ALA A 38 -23.52 20.37 -0.22
CA ALA A 38 -24.14 19.62 0.86
C ALA A 38 -23.17 18.63 1.52
N GLN A 39 -22.49 17.81 0.72
CA GLN A 39 -21.59 16.75 1.19
C GLN A 39 -20.31 17.28 1.87
N THR A 40 -19.89 18.50 1.52
CA THR A 40 -18.66 19.11 2.04
C THR A 40 -18.91 20.24 3.03
N HIS A 41 -20.17 20.47 3.41
CA HIS A 41 -20.59 21.59 4.26
C HIS A 41 -20.10 22.96 3.75
N GLY A 42 -20.22 23.15 2.43
CA GLY A 42 -19.86 24.38 1.73
C GLY A 42 -18.36 24.61 1.50
N LYS A 43 -17.51 23.63 1.81
CA LYS A 43 -16.06 23.73 1.59
C LYS A 43 -15.66 23.57 0.13
N ILE A 44 -16.48 22.90 -0.68
CA ILE A 44 -16.27 22.73 -2.13
C ILE A 44 -17.51 23.23 -2.85
N ARG A 45 -17.30 24.11 -3.84
CA ARG A 45 -18.34 24.71 -4.66
C ARG A 45 -17.96 24.63 -6.13
N PHE A 46 -18.93 24.38 -7.00
CA PHE A 46 -18.74 24.37 -8.45
C PHE A 46 -19.53 25.51 -9.09
N GLU A 47 -18.87 26.30 -9.92
CA GLU A 47 -19.50 27.39 -10.66
C GLU A 47 -19.32 27.15 -12.15
N LEU A 48 -20.43 27.06 -12.88
CA LEU A 48 -20.39 27.11 -14.34
C LEU A 48 -20.06 28.55 -14.79
N THR A 49 -18.80 28.78 -15.14
CA THR A 49 -18.32 30.11 -15.55
C THR A 49 -18.65 30.43 -17.00
N ARG A 50 -18.55 29.43 -17.89
CA ARG A 50 -18.84 29.61 -19.31
C ARG A 50 -19.13 28.29 -20.03
N ILE A 51 -19.93 28.40 -21.07
CA ILE A 51 -20.11 27.37 -22.10
C ILE A 51 -19.63 27.99 -23.41
N LEU A 52 -18.64 27.39 -24.06
CA LEU A 52 -18.16 27.85 -25.36
C LEU A 52 -19.15 27.47 -26.48
N PRO A 53 -19.14 28.18 -27.63
CA PRO A 53 -19.85 27.73 -28.81
C PRO A 53 -19.40 26.33 -29.22
N ALA A 54 -20.34 25.50 -29.67
CA ALA A 54 -20.01 24.16 -30.15
C ALA A 54 -19.05 24.24 -31.33
N GLU A 55 -17.99 23.45 -31.30
CA GLU A 55 -16.95 23.46 -32.31
C GLU A 55 -16.81 22.13 -33.04
N LYS A 56 -16.75 22.22 -34.38
CA LYS A 56 -16.48 21.08 -35.24
C LYS A 56 -14.99 20.75 -35.24
N VAL A 57 -14.64 19.54 -34.85
CA VAL A 57 -13.30 18.94 -34.95
C VAL A 57 -13.23 17.93 -36.08
N THR A 58 -12.02 17.66 -36.57
CA THR A 58 -11.77 16.57 -37.53
C THR A 58 -11.05 15.46 -36.81
N LEU A 59 -11.69 14.30 -36.76
CA LEU A 59 -11.14 13.06 -36.19
C LEU A 59 -10.97 12.04 -37.32
N SER A 60 -9.99 11.15 -37.18
CA SER A 60 -9.89 10.00 -38.09
C SER A 60 -11.02 9.00 -37.80
N PRO A 61 -11.37 8.12 -38.76
CA PRO A 61 -12.28 7.01 -38.48
C PRO A 61 -11.82 6.14 -37.32
N GLU A 62 -10.51 5.94 -37.19
CA GLU A 62 -9.88 5.17 -36.11
C GLU A 62 -10.09 5.83 -34.74
N ASP A 63 -9.90 7.15 -34.63
CA ASP A 63 -10.15 7.89 -33.38
C ASP A 63 -11.62 7.78 -32.93
N ILE A 64 -12.56 7.78 -33.88
CA ILE A 64 -13.99 7.62 -33.61
C ILE A 64 -14.31 6.16 -33.23
N GLU A 65 -13.71 5.18 -33.91
CA GLU A 65 -13.91 3.76 -33.64
C GLU A 65 -13.39 3.36 -32.26
N TYR A 66 -12.20 3.81 -31.90
CA TYR A 66 -11.55 3.46 -30.63
C TYR A 66 -11.78 4.46 -29.50
N CYS A 67 -12.63 5.47 -29.73
CA CYS A 67 -12.93 6.53 -28.76
C CYS A 67 -11.67 7.21 -28.19
N ALA A 68 -10.76 7.64 -29.06
CA ALA A 68 -9.55 8.34 -28.65
C ALA A 68 -9.89 9.80 -28.25
N THR A 69 -9.75 10.14 -26.97
CA THR A 69 -10.14 11.47 -26.43
C THR A 69 -9.04 12.51 -26.46
N SER A 70 -7.77 12.11 -26.64
CA SER A 70 -6.62 13.02 -26.54
C SER A 70 -6.71 14.25 -27.45
N GLN A 71 -7.16 14.08 -28.70
CA GLN A 71 -7.33 15.18 -29.64
C GLN A 71 -8.46 16.15 -29.22
N LEU A 72 -9.52 15.62 -28.60
CA LEU A 72 -10.63 16.42 -28.08
C LEU A 72 -10.18 17.22 -26.85
N GLU A 73 -9.47 16.58 -25.93
CA GLU A 73 -8.90 17.23 -24.74
C GLU A 73 -7.93 18.36 -25.12
N ASP A 74 -6.98 18.08 -26.02
CA ASP A 74 -6.03 19.06 -26.54
C ASP A 74 -6.74 20.25 -27.18
N ARG A 75 -7.81 19.98 -27.95
CA ARG A 75 -8.58 21.04 -28.59
C ARG A 75 -9.35 21.85 -27.56
N ALA A 76 -10.00 21.20 -26.61
CA ALA A 76 -10.76 21.87 -25.57
C ALA A 76 -9.88 22.75 -24.68
N ARG A 77 -8.67 22.30 -24.30
CA ARG A 77 -7.70 23.12 -23.55
C ARG A 77 -7.33 24.39 -24.30
N LYS A 78 -7.01 24.28 -25.59
CA LYS A 78 -6.66 25.43 -26.44
C LYS A 78 -7.81 26.44 -26.55
N LEU A 79 -9.04 25.95 -26.65
CA LEU A 79 -10.23 26.80 -26.74
C LEU A 79 -10.60 27.44 -25.41
N ALA A 80 -10.49 26.67 -24.33
CA ALA A 80 -10.73 27.16 -22.98
C ALA A 80 -9.68 28.23 -22.63
N ASN A 81 -8.39 28.00 -22.85
CA ASN A 81 -7.33 28.94 -22.50
C ASN A 81 -7.45 29.42 -21.03
N LEU A 82 -7.50 28.46 -20.10
CA LEU A 82 -7.58 28.69 -18.66
C LEU A 82 -6.20 28.55 -17.99
N PRO A 83 -6.04 29.08 -16.77
CA PRO A 83 -4.98 28.65 -15.87
C PRO A 83 -5.00 27.12 -15.69
N THR A 84 -3.81 26.52 -15.61
CA THR A 84 -3.60 25.11 -15.31
C THR A 84 -3.38 24.95 -13.80
N ASP A 85 -4.41 25.26 -13.02
CA ASP A 85 -4.44 25.04 -11.57
C ASP A 85 -5.62 24.14 -11.16
N GLN A 86 -5.61 23.69 -9.91
CA GLN A 86 -6.60 22.76 -9.34
C GLN A 86 -8.01 23.35 -9.09
N TYR A 87 -8.30 24.56 -9.59
CA TYR A 87 -9.59 25.22 -9.42
C TYR A 87 -10.29 25.51 -10.74
N HIS A 88 -9.68 25.13 -11.88
CA HIS A 88 -10.24 25.36 -13.20
C HIS A 88 -10.44 24.03 -13.93
N HIS A 89 -11.71 23.70 -14.16
CA HIS A 89 -12.11 22.48 -14.86
C HIS A 89 -12.45 22.78 -16.31
N VAL A 90 -11.94 21.95 -17.20
CA VAL A 90 -12.36 21.90 -18.60
C VAL A 90 -13.20 20.66 -18.82
N VAL A 91 -14.46 20.84 -19.22
CA VAL A 91 -15.35 19.75 -19.59
C VAL A 91 -15.43 19.68 -21.12
N VAL A 92 -14.91 18.61 -21.69
CA VAL A 92 -15.16 18.21 -23.08
C VAL A 92 -16.56 17.59 -23.13
N LEU A 93 -17.55 18.34 -23.60
CA LEU A 93 -18.86 17.80 -23.92
C LEU A 93 -18.83 17.31 -25.37
N MET A 94 -18.45 16.05 -25.58
CA MET A 94 -18.30 15.51 -26.93
C MET A 94 -19.64 15.04 -27.49
N GLN A 95 -19.75 15.01 -28.82
CA GLN A 95 -20.82 14.33 -29.54
C GLN A 95 -20.94 12.87 -29.06
N TYR A 96 -22.18 12.39 -28.89
CA TYR A 96 -22.42 10.99 -28.53
C TYR A 96 -21.71 10.04 -29.49
N ASN A 97 -20.91 9.15 -28.93
CA ASN A 97 -20.24 8.07 -29.64
C ASN A 97 -20.57 6.73 -28.96
N PRO A 98 -21.34 5.84 -29.61
CA PRO A 98 -21.70 4.55 -29.03
C PRO A 98 -20.52 3.58 -28.90
N ASN A 99 -19.37 3.86 -29.53
CA ASN A 99 -18.17 3.03 -29.40
C ASN A 99 -17.39 3.31 -28.12
N CYS A 100 -17.66 4.43 -27.43
CA CYS A 100 -17.05 4.74 -26.16
C CYS A 100 -17.66 3.87 -25.06
N PHE A 101 -16.83 3.18 -24.29
CA PHE A 101 -17.26 2.32 -23.17
C PHE A 101 -17.72 3.12 -21.93
N PHE A 102 -17.54 4.45 -21.95
CA PHE A 102 -17.78 5.33 -20.82
C PHE A 102 -18.87 6.37 -21.11
N ALA A 103 -19.55 6.80 -20.06
CA ALA A 103 -20.45 7.95 -20.07
C ALA A 103 -19.70 9.25 -19.70
N GLY A 104 -18.73 9.13 -18.78
CA GLY A 104 -17.79 10.16 -18.39
C GLY A 104 -16.39 9.57 -18.18
N MET A 105 -15.36 10.40 -18.26
CA MET A 105 -13.99 10.06 -17.92
C MET A 105 -13.27 11.32 -17.46
N ALA A 106 -12.41 11.22 -16.46
CA ALA A 106 -11.73 12.38 -15.91
C ALA A 106 -10.29 12.09 -15.50
N SER A 107 -9.49 13.16 -15.47
CA SER A 107 -8.19 13.12 -14.80
C SER A 107 -8.37 12.99 -13.30
N ILE A 108 -7.51 12.19 -12.65
CA ILE A 108 -7.48 12.08 -11.19
C ILE A 108 -6.54 13.15 -10.64
N GLY A 109 -7.08 14.11 -9.89
CA GLY A 109 -6.35 15.30 -9.46
C GLY A 109 -5.94 16.17 -10.66
N GLN A 110 -4.84 16.90 -10.47
CA GLN A 110 -4.19 17.65 -11.57
C GLN A 110 -3.58 16.67 -12.57
N ASP A 111 -3.91 16.83 -13.84
CA ASP A 111 -3.34 16.05 -14.93
C ASP A 111 -1.89 16.44 -15.25
N ALA A 112 -1.27 15.70 -16.19
CA ALA A 112 0.11 15.94 -16.65
C ALA A 112 0.34 17.33 -17.29
N PHE A 113 -0.73 18.05 -17.63
CA PHE A 113 -0.69 19.42 -18.16
C PHE A 113 -1.03 20.47 -17.08
N GLY A 114 -1.20 20.06 -15.83
CA GLY A 114 -1.49 20.90 -14.67
C GLY A 114 -2.95 21.31 -14.52
N GLY A 115 -3.84 20.91 -15.43
CA GLY A 115 -5.27 21.24 -15.38
C GLY A 115 -6.14 20.10 -14.83
N GLU A 116 -7.44 20.35 -14.70
CA GLU A 116 -8.44 19.34 -14.34
C GLU A 116 -9.39 19.13 -15.53
N MET A 117 -9.45 17.90 -16.04
CA MET A 117 -10.17 17.56 -17.27
C MET A 117 -11.27 16.55 -17.01
N VAL A 118 -12.42 16.79 -17.66
CA VAL A 118 -13.55 15.87 -17.71
C VAL A 118 -13.99 15.71 -19.16
N VAL A 119 -14.25 14.49 -19.59
CA VAL A 119 -14.80 14.14 -20.90
C VAL A 119 -16.17 13.50 -20.70
N ILE A 120 -17.20 14.08 -21.29
CA ILE A 120 -18.59 13.61 -21.18
C ILE A 120 -19.10 13.19 -22.56
N ASN A 121 -19.52 11.93 -22.67
CA ASN A 121 -20.09 11.35 -23.89
C ASN A 121 -21.58 11.70 -24.04
N ASP A 122 -21.86 13.00 -24.27
CA ASP A 122 -23.18 13.59 -24.51
C ASP A 122 -24.31 13.12 -23.56
N THR A 123 -24.02 13.05 -22.28
CA THR A 123 -25.01 12.70 -21.26
C THR A 123 -25.27 13.89 -20.31
N PRO A 124 -26.54 14.24 -20.04
CA PRO A 124 -26.89 15.21 -19.01
C PRO A 124 -26.96 14.60 -17.61
N SER A 125 -26.54 13.33 -17.43
CA SER A 125 -26.60 12.63 -16.14
C SER A 125 -25.81 13.37 -15.07
N GLN A 126 -26.50 13.84 -14.04
CA GLN A 126 -25.93 14.67 -12.99
C GLN A 126 -24.96 13.88 -12.11
N VAL A 127 -25.24 12.59 -11.89
CA VAL A 127 -24.40 11.69 -11.09
C VAL A 127 -23.10 11.37 -11.83
N VAL A 128 -23.15 11.15 -13.15
CA VAL A 128 -21.94 10.95 -13.97
C VAL A 128 -21.03 12.17 -13.86
N TRP A 129 -21.57 13.37 -14.05
CA TRP A 129 -20.77 14.59 -13.95
C TRP A 129 -20.17 14.77 -12.54
N ALA A 130 -20.94 14.52 -11.49
CA ALA A 130 -20.43 14.61 -10.12
C ALA A 130 -19.33 13.58 -9.83
N HIS A 131 -19.47 12.36 -10.34
CA HIS A 131 -18.46 11.31 -10.24
C HIS A 131 -17.15 11.73 -10.92
N GLU A 132 -17.23 12.26 -12.14
CA GLU A 132 -16.05 12.77 -12.85
C GLU A 132 -15.36 13.93 -12.12
N TYR A 133 -16.13 14.83 -11.49
CA TYR A 133 -15.55 15.85 -10.64
C TYR A 133 -14.92 15.28 -9.37
N GLY A 134 -15.44 14.18 -8.83
CA GLY A 134 -14.81 13.42 -7.77
C GLY A 134 -13.37 13.02 -8.14
N HIS A 135 -13.16 12.53 -9.36
CA HIS A 135 -11.80 12.25 -9.87
C HIS A 135 -10.94 13.50 -9.95
N ASN A 136 -11.43 14.60 -10.51
CA ASN A 136 -10.66 15.86 -10.52
C ASN A 136 -10.27 16.31 -9.11
N LEU A 137 -11.11 16.05 -8.10
CA LEU A 137 -10.81 16.28 -6.68
C LEU A 137 -9.90 15.21 -6.04
N GLY A 138 -9.31 14.33 -6.85
CA GLY A 138 -8.37 13.30 -6.44
C GLY A 138 -9.02 12.04 -5.86
N LEU A 139 -10.34 11.88 -5.96
CA LEU A 139 -10.99 10.64 -5.52
C LEU A 139 -10.78 9.52 -6.54
N ILE A 140 -10.83 8.30 -6.03
CA ILE A 140 -10.77 7.05 -6.82
C ILE A 140 -12.08 6.31 -6.65
N HIS A 141 -12.30 5.27 -7.44
CA HIS A 141 -13.50 4.45 -7.32
C HIS A 141 -13.60 3.77 -5.95
N ASN A 142 -14.83 3.41 -5.58
CA ASN A 142 -15.09 2.44 -4.53
C ASN A 142 -15.68 1.15 -5.10
N ALA A 143 -15.30 0.04 -4.49
CA ALA A 143 -15.65 -1.31 -4.90
C ALA A 143 -16.68 -1.94 -3.96
N GLY A 144 -17.26 -3.05 -4.42
CA GLY A 144 -17.86 -4.06 -3.56
C GLY A 144 -16.93 -5.26 -3.45
N ARG A 145 -16.87 -5.89 -2.26
CA ARG A 145 -16.08 -7.10 -2.06
C ARG A 145 -16.97 -8.33 -2.16
N VAL A 146 -16.71 -9.17 -3.16
CA VAL A 146 -17.39 -10.45 -3.34
C VAL A 146 -16.44 -11.57 -2.98
N CYS A 147 -16.90 -12.53 -2.18
CA CYS A 147 -16.06 -13.59 -1.63
C CYS A 147 -16.69 -14.96 -1.84
N TRP A 148 -15.85 -15.99 -1.96
CA TRP A 148 -16.27 -17.38 -2.16
C TRP A 148 -15.52 -18.34 -1.24
N SER A 149 -16.16 -19.46 -0.91
CA SER A 149 -15.50 -20.54 -0.16
C SER A 149 -14.61 -21.43 -1.03
N ASP A 150 -14.70 -21.29 -2.34
CA ASP A 150 -13.99 -22.12 -3.32
C ASP A 150 -13.49 -21.29 -4.52
N ARG A 151 -12.34 -21.70 -5.07
CA ARG A 151 -11.68 -21.05 -6.22
C ARG A 151 -12.45 -21.10 -7.53
N ALA A 152 -13.47 -21.93 -7.64
CA ALA A 152 -14.33 -21.97 -8.80
C ALA A 152 -15.47 -20.94 -8.71
N HIS A 153 -15.51 -20.16 -7.62
CA HIS A 153 -16.47 -19.10 -7.35
C HIS A 153 -17.92 -19.60 -7.37
N GLN A 154 -18.15 -20.81 -6.85
CA GLN A 154 -19.47 -21.45 -6.88
C GLN A 154 -20.30 -21.19 -5.62
N HIS A 155 -19.65 -20.96 -4.48
CA HIS A 155 -20.33 -20.77 -3.20
C HIS A 155 -19.89 -19.47 -2.56
N ALA A 156 -20.69 -18.42 -2.77
CA ALA A 156 -20.44 -17.10 -2.21
C ALA A 156 -20.56 -17.12 -0.67
N VAL A 157 -19.71 -16.36 0.01
CA VAL A 157 -19.64 -16.25 1.48
C VAL A 157 -19.33 -14.80 1.88
N PRO A 158 -19.67 -14.34 3.10
CA PRO A 158 -19.43 -12.95 3.49
C PRO A 158 -17.97 -12.49 3.41
N LEU A 159 -17.04 -13.34 3.86
CA LEU A 159 -15.60 -13.10 3.80
C LEU A 159 -14.83 -14.42 3.70
N SER A 160 -13.77 -14.44 2.90
CA SER A 160 -12.86 -15.58 2.77
C SER A 160 -11.47 -15.13 2.28
N ASN A 161 -10.58 -16.09 2.04
CA ASN A 161 -9.29 -15.84 1.38
C ASN A 161 -9.41 -15.76 -0.15
N ASP A 162 -10.58 -16.02 -0.71
CA ASP A 162 -10.86 -15.98 -2.14
C ASP A 162 -11.95 -14.95 -2.39
N CYS A 163 -11.53 -13.69 -2.35
CA CYS A 163 -12.38 -12.54 -2.58
C CYS A 163 -11.84 -11.73 -3.74
N GLN A 164 -12.74 -11.05 -4.45
CA GLN A 164 -12.42 -10.08 -5.48
C GLN A 164 -13.16 -8.77 -5.17
N ASP A 165 -12.45 -7.67 -5.38
CA ASP A 165 -13.05 -6.36 -5.35
C ASP A 165 -13.58 -6.07 -6.76
N VAL A 166 -14.83 -5.64 -6.83
CA VAL A 166 -15.53 -5.32 -8.07
C VAL A 166 -15.79 -3.82 -8.07
N THR A 167 -15.13 -3.13 -8.99
CA THR A 167 -15.20 -1.67 -9.12
C THR A 167 -16.63 -1.19 -9.34
N TYR A 168 -16.93 -0.02 -8.77
CA TYR A 168 -18.26 0.59 -8.79
C TYR A 168 -19.35 -0.28 -8.15
N GLU A 169 -19.07 -0.93 -7.02
CA GLU A 169 -20.10 -1.70 -6.30
C GLU A 169 -20.27 -1.30 -4.83
N ASP A 170 -19.73 -0.15 -4.43
CA ASP A 170 -20.13 0.54 -3.20
C ASP A 170 -21.34 1.44 -3.49
N PRO A 171 -22.53 1.15 -2.93
CA PRO A 171 -23.70 1.99 -3.16
C PRO A 171 -23.69 3.26 -2.28
N PHE A 172 -22.87 3.31 -1.23
CA PHE A 172 -22.89 4.40 -0.25
C PHE A 172 -21.91 5.53 -0.58
N ASP A 173 -21.14 5.43 -1.67
CA ASP A 173 -20.18 6.44 -2.12
C ASP A 173 -20.42 6.86 -3.57
N LEU A 174 -20.29 8.17 -3.86
CA LEU A 174 -20.35 8.74 -5.21
C LEU A 174 -19.44 8.04 -6.21
N MET A 175 -18.26 7.64 -5.74
CA MET A 175 -17.24 6.99 -6.55
C MET A 175 -17.48 5.49 -6.72
N GLY A 176 -18.55 4.95 -6.13
CA GLY A 176 -19.04 3.60 -6.42
C GLY A 176 -20.06 3.61 -7.56
N HIS A 177 -21.26 3.05 -7.33
CA HIS A 177 -22.29 2.91 -8.37
C HIS A 177 -23.44 3.90 -8.26
N GLY A 178 -23.57 4.80 -9.24
CA GLY A 178 -24.59 5.86 -9.26
C GLY A 178 -26.03 5.48 -9.66
N TRP A 179 -26.36 4.20 -9.91
CA TRP A 179 -27.72 3.82 -10.35
C TRP A 179 -28.79 3.94 -9.25
N TRP A 180 -28.38 4.01 -7.98
CA TRP A 180 -29.28 4.05 -6.84
C TRP A 180 -29.67 5.48 -6.42
N GLY A 181 -28.98 6.50 -6.93
CA GLY A 181 -29.24 7.90 -6.63
C GLY A 181 -27.99 8.69 -6.28
N TRP A 182 -28.18 9.79 -5.54
CA TRP A 182 -27.09 10.61 -5.01
C TRP A 182 -26.52 9.95 -3.75
N ALA A 183 -25.57 9.05 -3.93
CA ALA A 183 -24.81 8.46 -2.83
C ALA A 183 -24.01 9.53 -2.06
N GLY A 184 -23.71 9.25 -0.80
CA GLY A 184 -22.85 10.12 0.01
C GLY A 184 -21.40 10.11 -0.47
N ILE A 185 -20.51 10.73 0.30
CA ILE A 185 -19.07 10.53 0.19
C ILE A 185 -18.64 9.81 1.46
N SER A 186 -17.96 8.66 1.34
CA SER A 186 -17.43 7.91 2.48
C SER A 186 -16.52 8.78 3.34
N SER A 187 -16.39 8.44 4.62
CA SER A 187 -15.52 9.15 5.56
C SER A 187 -14.06 9.18 5.09
N ALA A 188 -13.58 8.09 4.47
CA ALA A 188 -12.25 8.02 3.89
C ALA A 188 -12.07 9.02 2.73
N HIS A 189 -13.04 9.13 1.83
CA HIS A 189 -13.03 10.14 0.77
C HIS A 189 -13.21 11.56 1.31
N GLN A 190 -14.08 11.77 2.32
CA GLN A 190 -14.22 13.07 2.98
C GLN A 190 -12.91 13.52 3.66
N GLU A 191 -12.17 12.60 4.27
CA GLU A 191 -10.85 12.88 4.83
C GLU A 191 -9.84 13.23 3.73
N LYS A 192 -9.81 12.46 2.62
CA LYS A 192 -8.95 12.75 1.46
C LYS A 192 -9.20 14.13 0.87
N LEU A 193 -10.46 14.56 0.81
CA LEU A 193 -10.85 15.91 0.37
C LEU A 193 -10.50 17.01 1.39
N GLY A 194 -10.18 16.65 2.64
CA GLY A 194 -10.00 17.60 3.74
C GLY A 194 -11.30 18.24 4.24
N VAL A 195 -12.45 17.61 3.94
CA VAL A 195 -13.77 18.13 4.33
C VAL A 195 -14.27 17.52 5.64
N LEU A 196 -13.74 16.35 6.02
CA LEU A 196 -14.00 15.72 7.31
C LEU A 196 -13.30 16.47 8.47
N PRO A 197 -14.02 16.96 9.49
CA PRO A 197 -13.41 17.55 10.68
C PRO A 197 -12.49 16.56 11.42
N ALA A 198 -11.40 17.07 11.99
CA ALA A 198 -10.52 16.28 12.83
C ALA A 198 -11.29 15.74 14.05
N GLY A 199 -11.26 14.42 14.25
CA GLY A 199 -11.99 13.73 15.33
C GLY A 199 -13.34 13.12 14.91
N ASP A 200 -13.83 13.43 13.71
CA ASP A 200 -15.04 12.76 13.16
C ASP A 200 -14.71 11.36 12.59
N ARG A 201 -13.44 11.05 12.35
CA ARG A 201 -12.93 9.71 12.04
C ARG A 201 -11.84 9.34 13.02
N LEU A 202 -11.99 8.20 13.68
CA LEU A 202 -11.09 7.76 14.75
C LEU A 202 -10.27 6.55 14.32
N ALA A 203 -8.95 6.67 14.41
CA ALA A 203 -8.04 5.54 14.35
C ALA A 203 -8.04 4.80 15.70
N LEU A 204 -8.31 3.50 15.69
CA LEU A 204 -8.09 2.64 16.85
C LEU A 204 -6.70 1.99 16.77
N SER A 205 -6.02 1.91 17.92
CA SER A 205 -4.77 1.17 18.06
C SER A 205 -4.96 -0.30 18.47
N SER A 206 -6.16 -0.65 18.92
CA SER A 206 -6.58 -1.99 19.34
C SER A 206 -8.10 -2.07 19.29
N GLY A 207 -8.70 -3.25 19.50
CA GLY A 207 -10.14 -3.37 19.68
C GLY A 207 -10.72 -2.38 20.72
N GLY A 208 -11.98 -2.01 20.54
CA GLY A 208 -12.70 -1.06 21.39
C GLY A 208 -14.18 -0.95 21.06
N THR A 209 -14.94 -0.31 21.94
CA THR A 209 -16.36 0.01 21.73
C THR A 209 -16.51 1.52 21.51
N VAL A 210 -17.17 1.91 20.41
CA VAL A 210 -17.40 3.31 20.05
C VAL A 210 -18.85 3.54 19.67
N THR A 211 -19.34 4.76 19.86
CA THR A 211 -20.64 5.20 19.37
C THR A 211 -20.41 6.14 18.19
N LEU A 212 -20.82 5.71 17.01
CA LEU A 212 -20.80 6.47 15.77
C LEU A 212 -22.10 7.26 15.63
N ASN A 213 -22.01 8.53 15.26
CA ASN A 213 -23.10 9.30 14.70
C ASN A 213 -23.27 8.93 13.24
N SER A 214 -24.48 9.00 12.73
CA SER A 214 -24.73 8.74 11.31
C SER A 214 -23.96 9.73 10.44
N MET A 215 -23.50 9.27 9.27
CA MET A 215 -22.88 10.11 8.24
C MET A 215 -23.74 11.33 7.89
N SER A 216 -25.06 11.18 7.89
CA SER A 216 -26.05 12.25 7.64
C SER A 216 -26.06 13.38 8.67
N THR A 217 -25.54 13.17 9.89
CA THR A 217 -25.50 14.20 10.93
C THR A 217 -24.48 15.30 10.66
N GLY A 218 -23.47 15.02 9.82
CA GLY A 218 -22.42 15.97 9.43
C GLY A 218 -21.47 16.42 10.55
N SER A 219 -21.55 15.84 11.75
CA SER A 219 -20.69 16.22 12.89
C SER A 219 -20.56 15.12 13.94
N GLY A 220 -19.48 15.18 14.71
CA GLY A 220 -19.18 14.19 15.75
C GLY A 220 -18.50 12.96 15.18
N LEU A 221 -18.15 12.01 16.04
CA LEU A 221 -17.52 10.76 15.59
C LEU A 221 -18.46 10.02 14.64
N ARG A 222 -18.11 9.90 13.36
CA ARG A 222 -18.92 9.33 12.26
C ARG A 222 -18.32 8.05 11.68
N SER A 223 -17.00 7.90 11.78
CA SER A 223 -16.30 6.68 11.38
C SER A 223 -15.25 6.27 12.40
N VAL A 224 -15.00 4.97 12.47
CA VAL A 224 -13.86 4.40 13.18
C VAL A 224 -13.13 3.45 12.25
N TYR A 225 -11.80 3.41 12.33
CA TYR A 225 -11.02 2.47 11.56
C TYR A 225 -9.92 1.80 12.36
N LEU A 226 -9.56 0.59 11.94
CA LEU A 226 -8.57 -0.25 12.59
C LEU A 226 -7.79 -1.05 11.55
N GLU A 227 -6.46 -1.05 11.67
CA GLU A 227 -5.55 -1.81 10.80
C GLU A 227 -5.24 -3.16 11.44
N VAL A 228 -5.72 -4.25 10.85
CA VAL A 228 -5.56 -5.63 11.36
C VAL A 228 -5.46 -6.59 10.17
N GLY A 229 -4.51 -7.53 10.23
CA GLY A 229 -4.34 -8.57 9.22
C GLY A 229 -3.97 -8.02 7.83
N GLY A 230 -3.12 -6.99 7.79
CA GLY A 230 -2.68 -6.36 6.54
C GLY A 230 -3.78 -5.62 5.79
N ALA A 231 -4.87 -5.25 6.46
CA ALA A 231 -5.96 -4.45 5.89
C ALA A 231 -6.40 -3.37 6.88
N LEU A 232 -6.82 -2.23 6.33
CA LEU A 232 -7.52 -1.20 7.09
C LEU A 232 -9.03 -1.46 6.95
N TRP A 233 -9.70 -1.59 8.09
CA TRP A 233 -11.15 -1.80 8.21
C TRP A 233 -11.79 -0.51 8.70
N ASP A 234 -12.60 0.13 7.87
CA ASP A 234 -13.34 1.35 8.19
C ASP A 234 -14.82 1.03 8.43
N VAL A 235 -15.39 1.61 9.47
CA VAL A 235 -16.74 1.33 9.95
C VAL A 235 -17.52 2.62 10.06
N GLU A 236 -18.61 2.71 9.30
CA GLU A 236 -19.48 3.88 9.19
C GLU A 236 -20.91 3.52 9.59
N TYR A 237 -21.72 4.53 9.93
CA TYR A 237 -23.14 4.35 10.19
C TYR A 237 -24.00 5.19 9.26
N HIS A 238 -24.89 4.53 8.52
CA HIS A 238 -25.80 5.16 7.56
C HIS A 238 -27.26 4.98 8.01
N VAL A 239 -28.10 5.97 7.70
CA VAL A 239 -29.53 5.95 8.04
C VAL A 239 -30.36 6.45 6.86
N ALA A 240 -31.57 5.93 6.71
CA ALA A 240 -32.52 6.36 5.68
C ALA A 240 -33.09 7.77 5.95
N ALA A 241 -32.25 8.80 5.86
CA ALA A 241 -32.66 10.18 6.11
C ALA A 241 -31.87 11.19 5.24
N GLY A 242 -32.48 12.35 4.98
CA GLY A 242 -31.84 13.42 4.23
C GLY A 242 -31.50 12.99 2.79
N GLN A 243 -30.23 13.12 2.39
CA GLN A 243 -29.75 12.69 1.07
C GLN A 243 -29.63 11.17 0.95
N GLU A 244 -29.63 10.45 2.07
CA GLU A 244 -29.60 8.99 2.15
C GLU A 244 -31.02 8.42 2.35
N SER A 245 -32.09 9.17 2.09
CA SER A 245 -33.46 8.65 2.27
C SER A 245 -33.82 7.46 1.39
N TRP A 246 -32.98 7.15 0.40
CA TRP A 246 -33.17 6.08 -0.58
C TRP A 246 -32.56 4.73 -0.14
N ILE A 247 -31.81 4.68 0.97
CA ILE A 247 -31.29 3.42 1.53
C ILE A 247 -32.31 2.78 2.49
N ASP A 248 -33.46 2.40 1.93
CA ASP A 248 -34.68 2.04 2.65
C ASP A 248 -35.04 0.54 2.61
N ASP A 249 -34.16 -0.31 2.06
CA ASP A 249 -34.41 -1.74 1.81
C ASP A 249 -35.64 -2.05 0.93
N GLU A 250 -36.18 -1.07 0.20
CA GLU A 250 -37.34 -1.31 -0.66
C GLU A 250 -36.92 -2.04 -1.95
N THR A 251 -37.67 -3.10 -2.29
CA THR A 251 -37.55 -3.76 -3.59
C THR A 251 -38.35 -3.00 -4.66
N TYR A 252 -37.72 -2.70 -5.78
CA TYR A 252 -38.33 -2.01 -6.92
C TYR A 252 -37.95 -2.66 -8.25
N THR A 253 -38.80 -2.47 -9.27
CA THR A 253 -38.50 -2.90 -10.65
C THR A 253 -37.85 -1.74 -11.41
N GLY A 254 -36.62 -1.94 -11.88
CA GLY A 254 -35.92 -0.94 -12.69
C GLY A 254 -36.53 -0.75 -14.08
N TYR A 255 -36.08 0.28 -14.79
CA TYR A 255 -36.57 0.63 -16.13
C TYR A 255 -36.34 -0.48 -17.17
N ASP A 256 -35.40 -1.37 -16.91
CA ASP A 256 -35.05 -2.55 -17.71
C ASP A 256 -35.86 -3.81 -17.32
N GLY A 257 -36.79 -3.69 -16.37
CA GLY A 257 -37.61 -4.80 -15.89
C GLY A 257 -36.94 -5.70 -14.86
N VAL A 258 -35.71 -5.37 -14.42
CA VAL A 258 -34.98 -6.15 -13.41
C VAL A 258 -35.38 -5.69 -12.01
N GLU A 259 -35.82 -6.62 -11.17
CA GLU A 259 -36.05 -6.37 -9.74
C GLU A 259 -34.73 -6.11 -9.01
N ARG A 260 -34.75 -5.12 -8.12
CA ARG A 260 -33.61 -4.63 -7.36
C ARG A 260 -34.06 -4.27 -5.97
N THR A 261 -33.19 -4.40 -4.97
CA THR A 261 -33.45 -3.93 -3.61
C THR A 261 -32.49 -2.80 -3.28
N SER A 262 -33.01 -1.67 -2.81
CA SER A 262 -32.19 -0.58 -2.29
C SER A 262 -31.31 -1.09 -1.14
N PRO A 263 -30.08 -0.61 -0.96
CA PRO A 263 -29.29 -0.92 0.22
C PRO A 263 -30.00 -0.50 1.50
N GLY A 264 -29.81 -1.25 2.58
CA GLY A 264 -30.39 -0.93 3.88
C GLY A 264 -29.62 0.11 4.68
N ALA A 265 -30.32 0.69 5.65
CA ALA A 265 -29.71 1.50 6.70
C ALA A 265 -29.02 0.61 7.73
N GLY A 266 -27.78 0.93 8.08
CA GLY A 266 -27.02 0.15 9.04
C GLY A 266 -25.56 0.53 9.14
N VAL A 267 -24.79 -0.34 9.79
CA VAL A 267 -23.34 -0.19 9.91
C VAL A 267 -22.67 -0.76 8.68
N VAL A 268 -22.00 0.09 7.92
CA VAL A 268 -21.23 -0.27 6.73
C VAL A 268 -19.80 -0.58 7.14
N VAL A 269 -19.26 -1.68 6.61
CA VAL A 269 -17.84 -2.03 6.79
C VAL A 269 -17.15 -1.98 5.44
N ARG A 270 -16.12 -1.13 5.33
CA ARG A 270 -15.23 -1.09 4.17
C ARG A 270 -13.87 -1.65 4.52
N ARG A 271 -13.26 -2.32 3.54
CA ARG A 271 -11.90 -2.84 3.62
C ARG A 271 -11.06 -2.21 2.52
N ILE A 272 -9.84 -1.84 2.85
CA ILE A 272 -8.77 -1.55 1.90
C ILE A 272 -7.51 -2.30 2.33
N SER A 273 -6.64 -2.71 1.41
CA SER A 273 -5.36 -3.31 1.84
C SER A 273 -4.55 -2.30 2.65
N ALA A 274 -3.86 -2.71 3.71
CA ALA A 274 -2.94 -1.86 4.44
C ALA A 274 -1.72 -1.46 3.59
N THR A 275 -1.54 -2.17 2.46
CA THR A 275 -0.54 -1.91 1.43
C THR A 275 -1.08 -1.06 0.28
N ALA A 276 -2.29 -0.52 0.39
CA ALA A 276 -2.93 0.24 -0.67
C ALA A 276 -2.16 1.53 -1.01
N ASP A 277 -1.50 1.53 -2.16
CA ASP A 277 -2.12 2.04 -3.37
C ASP A 277 -2.87 3.41 -3.30
N LEU A 278 -2.64 4.37 -4.23
CA LEU A 278 -3.55 5.52 -4.39
C LEU A 278 -4.77 5.15 -5.25
N TYR A 279 -4.76 3.95 -5.85
CA TYR A 279 -5.72 3.41 -6.81
C TYR A 279 -6.45 2.15 -6.30
N GLU A 280 -6.08 1.63 -5.12
CA GLU A 280 -6.86 0.58 -4.47
C GLU A 280 -8.17 1.13 -3.91
N GLU A 281 -9.27 0.52 -4.34
CA GLU A 281 -10.63 0.96 -4.03
C GLU A 281 -11.03 0.51 -2.63
N TRP A 282 -11.76 1.37 -1.91
CA TRP A 282 -12.41 0.92 -0.69
C TRP A 282 -13.54 -0.02 -1.05
N ALA A 283 -13.42 -1.26 -0.58
CA ALA A 283 -14.39 -2.30 -0.92
C ALA A 283 -15.38 -2.50 0.22
N VAL A 284 -16.67 -2.21 -0.03
CA VAL A 284 -17.72 -2.52 0.93
C VAL A 284 -17.88 -4.03 1.06
N VAL A 285 -17.85 -4.52 2.29
CA VAL A 285 -18.04 -5.95 2.59
C VAL A 285 -19.53 -6.21 2.76
N ASN A 286 -20.06 -7.21 2.05
CA ASN A 286 -21.45 -7.63 2.23
C ASN A 286 -21.55 -8.77 3.28
N PRO A 287 -22.08 -8.51 4.50
CA PRO A 287 -22.27 -9.56 5.50
C PRO A 287 -23.45 -10.50 5.17
N HIS A 288 -24.36 -10.07 4.30
CA HIS A 288 -25.58 -10.78 3.90
C HIS A 288 -25.46 -11.21 2.44
N ILE A 289 -24.67 -12.25 2.19
CA ILE A 289 -24.67 -12.90 0.88
C ILE A 289 -25.97 -13.68 0.73
N GLU A 290 -26.90 -13.10 -0.02
CA GLU A 290 -28.15 -13.76 -0.42
C GLU A 290 -27.98 -14.33 -1.83
N GLY A 291 -28.36 -15.60 -2.03
CA GLY A 291 -28.35 -16.24 -3.36
C GLY A 291 -26.97 -16.65 -3.91
N ASP A 292 -26.78 -16.48 -5.22
CA ASP A 292 -25.59 -16.89 -5.98
C ASP A 292 -24.46 -15.83 -5.99
N GLY A 293 -24.64 -14.74 -5.25
CA GLY A 293 -23.74 -13.58 -5.28
C GLY A 293 -24.09 -12.55 -6.36
N SER A 294 -25.34 -12.56 -6.86
CA SER A 294 -25.83 -11.55 -7.81
C SER A 294 -25.59 -10.11 -7.32
N ARG A 295 -25.24 -9.21 -8.24
CA ARG A 295 -24.96 -7.80 -7.91
C ARG A 295 -26.20 -6.97 -7.55
N PHE A 296 -27.41 -7.52 -7.65
CA PHE A 296 -28.68 -6.77 -7.57
C PHE A 296 -29.42 -6.92 -6.24
N GLU A 297 -28.99 -7.86 -5.38
CA GLU A 297 -29.50 -8.07 -4.02
C GLU A 297 -28.39 -7.72 -3.04
N ARG A 298 -28.42 -6.50 -2.47
CA ARG A 298 -27.39 -6.08 -1.50
C ARG A 298 -28.01 -5.39 -0.30
N HIS A 299 -27.86 -6.02 0.85
CA HIS A 299 -27.95 -5.40 2.16
C HIS A 299 -26.53 -5.41 2.77
N PRO A 300 -25.57 -4.58 2.29
CA PRO A 300 -24.17 -4.66 2.70
C PRO A 300 -23.93 -3.92 4.03
N VAL A 301 -24.83 -4.10 4.99
CA VAL A 301 -24.80 -3.44 6.30
C VAL A 301 -25.07 -4.44 7.41
N LEU A 302 -24.48 -4.18 8.57
CA LEU A 302 -24.81 -4.87 9.82
C LEU A 302 -25.87 -4.10 10.60
N THR A 303 -26.83 -4.81 11.17
CA THR A 303 -27.87 -4.30 12.05
C THR A 303 -27.60 -4.64 13.53
N ALA A 304 -28.39 -4.08 14.44
CA ALA A 304 -28.20 -4.28 15.88
C ALA A 304 -28.30 -5.77 16.26
N GLY A 305 -27.25 -6.29 16.90
CA GLY A 305 -27.12 -7.70 17.28
C GLY A 305 -26.25 -8.52 16.35
N GLU A 306 -25.92 -8.00 15.16
CA GLU A 306 -25.13 -8.73 14.15
C GLU A 306 -23.63 -8.53 14.33
N SER A 307 -22.86 -9.41 13.71
CA SER A 307 -21.40 -9.35 13.73
C SER A 307 -20.80 -9.84 12.42
N LEU A 308 -19.72 -9.18 12.01
CA LEU A 308 -18.84 -9.60 10.92
C LEU A 308 -17.55 -10.13 11.53
N ALA A 309 -17.25 -11.41 11.28
CA ALA A 309 -15.99 -12.02 11.68
C ALA A 309 -15.00 -12.02 10.51
N VAL A 310 -13.85 -11.41 10.71
CA VAL A 310 -12.73 -11.49 9.75
C VAL A 310 -12.10 -12.88 9.84
N PRO A 311 -11.81 -13.54 8.71
CA PRO A 311 -11.16 -14.85 8.69
C PRO A 311 -9.92 -14.92 9.60
N GLY A 312 -9.79 -16.04 10.32
CA GLY A 312 -8.70 -16.25 11.29
C GLY A 312 -8.94 -15.64 12.67
N GLY A 313 -10.10 -15.02 12.91
CA GLY A 313 -10.46 -14.46 14.21
C GLY A 313 -9.66 -13.21 14.58
N LEU A 314 -9.00 -12.58 13.60
CA LEU A 314 -8.16 -11.40 13.79
C LEU A 314 -8.97 -10.18 14.25
N LEU A 315 -10.17 -10.03 13.70
CA LEU A 315 -11.10 -8.94 14.01
C LEU A 315 -12.53 -9.48 13.98
N THR A 316 -13.34 -9.06 14.95
CA THR A 316 -14.80 -9.19 14.92
C THR A 316 -15.41 -7.82 15.12
N ILE A 317 -16.28 -7.41 14.20
CA ILE A 317 -17.02 -6.15 14.28
C ILE A 317 -18.45 -6.48 14.66
N THR A 318 -18.89 -6.03 15.84
CA THR A 318 -20.24 -6.30 16.37
C THR A 318 -21.03 -5.01 16.52
N VAL A 319 -22.25 -4.95 16.01
CA VAL A 319 -23.17 -3.84 16.24
C VAL A 319 -23.97 -4.12 17.51
N LYS A 320 -23.74 -3.34 18.57
CA LYS A 320 -24.40 -3.53 19.88
C LYS A 320 -25.80 -2.94 19.91
N ALA A 321 -25.97 -1.75 19.34
CA ALA A 321 -27.24 -1.04 19.32
C ALA A 321 -27.23 0.02 18.22
N THR A 322 -28.41 0.36 17.69
CA THR A 322 -28.61 1.44 16.74
C THR A 322 -29.80 2.32 17.18
N THR A 323 -29.81 3.58 16.76
CA THR A 323 -30.90 4.55 16.88
C THR A 323 -31.06 5.26 15.54
N SER A 324 -32.03 6.17 15.36
CA SER A 324 -32.14 6.93 14.11
C SER A 324 -30.96 7.86 13.81
N THR A 325 -30.01 8.04 14.73
CA THR A 325 -28.85 8.93 14.54
C THR A 325 -27.51 8.34 14.98
N THR A 326 -27.49 7.21 15.69
CA THR A 326 -26.23 6.65 16.23
C THR A 326 -26.18 5.12 16.18
N ALA A 327 -24.99 4.55 16.02
CA ALA A 327 -24.72 3.13 16.23
C ALA A 327 -23.60 2.92 17.24
N THR A 328 -23.78 1.99 18.18
CA THR A 328 -22.70 1.53 19.06
C THR A 328 -22.10 0.26 18.48
N VAL A 329 -20.82 0.31 18.11
CA VAL A 329 -20.08 -0.80 17.50
C VAL A 329 -18.94 -1.22 18.41
N THR A 330 -18.62 -2.51 18.41
CA THR A 330 -17.46 -3.08 19.12
C THR A 330 -16.57 -3.79 18.12
N LEU A 331 -15.34 -3.32 18.01
CA LEU A 331 -14.28 -3.99 17.26
C LEU A 331 -13.50 -4.81 18.28
N THR A 332 -13.54 -6.14 18.17
CA THR A 332 -12.75 -7.04 19.02
C THR A 332 -11.63 -7.61 18.19
N THR A 333 -10.40 -7.26 18.51
CA THR A 333 -9.24 -7.91 17.91
C THR A 333 -8.85 -9.13 18.73
N ARG A 334 -8.25 -10.14 18.08
CA ARG A 334 -7.37 -11.05 18.81
C ARG A 334 -6.27 -10.18 19.42
N ALA A 335 -5.87 -10.43 20.67
CA ALA A 335 -4.67 -9.80 21.20
C ALA A 335 -3.49 -10.27 20.33
N ASP A 336 -2.92 -9.40 19.53
CA ASP A 336 -1.99 -9.79 18.47
C ASP A 336 -0.65 -9.11 18.68
N GLY A 337 0.25 -9.83 19.34
CA GLY A 337 1.66 -9.60 19.12
C GLY A 337 2.08 -9.84 17.68
N VAL A 338 1.24 -10.39 16.78
CA VAL A 338 1.60 -10.54 15.37
C VAL A 338 1.15 -9.33 14.55
N THR A 339 2.10 -8.59 13.98
CA THR A 339 1.83 -7.47 13.07
C THR A 339 2.50 -7.68 11.72
N ARG A 340 1.91 -7.18 10.63
CA ARG A 340 2.48 -7.28 9.28
C ARG A 340 2.93 -5.92 8.76
N TRP A 341 4.16 -5.85 8.26
CA TRP A 341 4.73 -4.70 7.57
C TRP A 341 4.96 -5.07 6.10
N ALA A 342 4.10 -4.54 5.22
CA ALA A 342 4.07 -4.89 3.80
C ALA A 342 3.69 -3.70 2.92
N GLY A 343 3.91 -3.84 1.62
CA GLY A 343 3.47 -2.96 0.54
C GLY A 343 3.03 -3.79 -0.68
N ALA A 344 2.50 -3.14 -1.72
CA ALA A 344 2.08 -3.82 -2.94
C ALA A 344 3.26 -4.52 -3.64
N ASP A 345 4.46 -3.96 -3.48
CA ASP A 345 5.72 -4.54 -3.93
C ASP A 345 6.83 -4.36 -2.89
N ARG A 346 8.05 -4.80 -3.25
CA ARG A 346 9.24 -4.69 -2.39
C ARG A 346 9.64 -3.25 -2.07
N TYR A 347 9.34 -2.31 -2.95
CA TYR A 347 9.71 -0.90 -2.80
C TYR A 347 8.79 -0.23 -1.80
N GLU A 348 7.49 -0.50 -1.90
CA GLU A 348 6.52 -0.05 -0.91
C GLU A 348 6.68 -0.76 0.43
N THR A 349 6.96 -2.08 0.44
CA THR A 349 7.29 -2.80 1.68
C THR A 349 8.48 -2.12 2.37
N ALA A 350 9.55 -1.77 1.63
CA ALA A 350 10.69 -1.06 2.19
C ALA A 350 10.32 0.34 2.75
N ALA A 351 9.48 1.09 2.03
CA ALA A 351 8.98 2.39 2.49
C ALA A 351 8.13 2.27 3.78
N ASN A 352 7.25 1.27 3.85
CA ASN A 352 6.43 1.02 5.04
C ASN A 352 7.27 0.56 6.24
N ILE A 353 8.26 -0.32 6.03
CA ILE A 353 9.22 -0.68 7.07
C ILE A 353 9.99 0.57 7.54
N ALA A 354 10.43 1.43 6.62
CA ALA A 354 11.10 2.68 6.97
C ALA A 354 10.20 3.56 7.85
N ARG A 355 8.93 3.72 7.48
CA ARG A 355 7.92 4.51 8.21
C ARG A 355 7.68 3.98 9.62
N LEU A 356 7.47 2.67 9.76
CA LEU A 356 7.07 2.02 11.01
C LEU A 356 8.23 1.79 11.96
N ALA A 357 9.40 1.40 11.45
CA ALA A 357 10.56 1.07 12.28
C ALA A 357 11.43 2.27 12.65
N PHE A 358 11.42 3.34 11.84
CA PHE A 358 12.33 4.47 11.97
C PHE A 358 11.60 5.83 11.95
N PRO A 359 10.67 6.08 12.90
CA PRO A 359 9.95 7.34 12.95
C PRO A 359 10.91 8.51 13.17
N GLY A 360 10.80 9.55 12.33
CA GLY A 360 11.60 10.78 12.45
C GLY A 360 13.07 10.69 12.01
N VAL A 361 13.57 9.52 11.59
CA VAL A 361 14.96 9.37 11.12
C VAL A 361 15.09 9.95 9.72
N ARG A 362 15.95 10.96 9.53
CA ARG A 362 16.09 11.67 8.23
C ARG A 362 17.32 11.24 7.42
N GLU A 363 18.20 10.43 7.97
CA GLU A 363 19.34 9.88 7.23
C GLU A 363 18.98 8.48 6.73
N VAL A 364 19.06 8.26 5.41
CA VAL A 364 18.58 7.01 4.79
C VAL A 364 19.66 6.30 3.98
N TYR A 365 19.58 4.98 3.94
CA TYR A 365 20.31 4.15 2.98
C TYR A 365 19.38 3.75 1.83
N ALA A 366 19.94 3.58 0.64
CA ALA A 366 19.21 3.07 -0.52
C ALA A 366 20.05 2.04 -1.27
N ALA A 367 19.45 0.91 -1.62
CA ALA A 367 20.09 -0.17 -2.36
C ALA A 367 19.17 -0.64 -3.51
N SER A 368 19.69 -1.44 -4.44
CA SER A 368 18.87 -1.99 -5.53
C SER A 368 17.84 -3.00 -4.99
N GLY A 369 16.58 -2.86 -5.44
CA GLY A 369 15.53 -3.85 -5.21
C GLY A 369 15.51 -5.00 -6.23
N LEU A 370 16.49 -5.03 -7.15
CA LEU A 370 16.67 -6.08 -8.15
C LEU A 370 17.98 -6.86 -7.95
N LEU A 371 19.04 -6.21 -7.44
CA LEU A 371 20.34 -6.81 -7.15
C LEU A 371 20.71 -6.61 -5.68
N PHE A 372 20.69 -7.71 -4.93
CA PHE A 372 20.50 -7.67 -3.47
C PHE A 372 21.79 -7.65 -2.64
N THR A 373 22.93 -7.90 -3.28
CA THR A 373 24.23 -8.08 -2.61
C THR A 373 24.67 -6.84 -1.83
N ASP A 374 24.36 -5.67 -2.36
CA ASP A 374 24.73 -4.39 -1.76
C ASP A 374 23.82 -4.09 -0.56
N ALA A 375 22.54 -4.47 -0.65
CA ALA A 375 21.60 -4.40 0.46
C ALA A 375 21.98 -5.36 1.60
N LEU A 376 22.45 -6.58 1.28
CA LEU A 376 22.86 -7.58 2.29
C LEU A 376 24.02 -7.09 3.16
N SER A 377 25.05 -6.49 2.54
CA SER A 377 26.20 -5.93 3.26
C SER A 377 25.89 -4.57 3.91
N GLY A 378 24.95 -3.82 3.32
CA GLY A 378 24.47 -2.55 3.85
C GLY A 378 23.52 -2.62 5.03
N ALA A 379 22.68 -3.66 5.10
CA ALA A 379 21.66 -3.82 6.12
C ALA A 379 22.23 -3.83 7.56
N PRO A 380 23.34 -4.53 7.86
CA PRO A 380 24.00 -4.45 9.16
C PRO A 380 24.40 -3.03 9.54
N VAL A 381 24.95 -2.25 8.58
CA VAL A 381 25.36 -0.86 8.82
C VAL A 381 24.15 0.04 9.06
N ALA A 382 23.10 -0.12 8.27
CA ALA A 382 21.84 0.62 8.41
C ALA A 382 21.19 0.33 9.78
N GLY A 383 21.03 -0.95 10.14
CA GLY A 383 20.45 -1.37 11.40
C GLY A 383 21.27 -0.95 12.62
N MET A 384 22.60 -1.14 12.59
CA MET A 384 23.51 -0.67 13.65
C MET A 384 23.39 0.83 13.90
N ARG A 385 23.16 1.61 12.83
CA ARG A 385 23.02 3.08 12.91
C ARG A 385 21.58 3.54 13.15
N GLY A 386 20.61 2.64 13.25
CA GLY A 386 19.21 2.98 13.41
C GLY A 386 18.64 3.75 12.22
N LYS A 387 19.06 3.40 10.99
CA LYS A 387 18.67 4.08 9.75
C LYS A 387 17.88 3.14 8.83
N PRO A 388 16.84 3.63 8.14
CA PRO A 388 16.06 2.83 7.20
C PRO A 388 16.87 2.48 5.94
N MET A 389 16.49 1.38 5.30
CA MET A 389 16.93 0.99 3.96
C MET A 389 15.74 1.11 3.00
N PHE A 390 15.89 1.94 1.98
CA PHE A 390 14.98 1.98 0.84
C PHE A 390 15.50 1.07 -0.27
N LEU A 391 14.57 0.50 -1.03
CA LEU A 391 14.88 -0.21 -2.25
C LEU A 391 14.58 0.70 -3.45
N MET A 392 15.44 0.65 -4.46
CA MET A 392 15.34 1.46 -5.68
C MET A 392 15.34 0.60 -6.94
N MET A 393 14.72 1.10 -8.00
CA MET A 393 14.95 0.59 -9.35
C MET A 393 16.32 1.09 -9.86
N PRO A 394 16.93 0.48 -10.89
CA PRO A 394 18.25 0.88 -11.35
C PRO A 394 18.34 2.34 -11.82
N ASP A 395 17.29 2.88 -12.41
CA ASP A 395 17.27 4.15 -13.13
C ASP A 395 16.25 5.17 -12.61
N GLN A 396 15.45 4.81 -11.60
CA GLN A 396 14.37 5.67 -11.10
C GLN A 396 14.01 5.38 -9.64
N ILE A 397 13.45 6.39 -8.99
CA ILE A 397 12.86 6.25 -7.66
C ILE A 397 11.44 5.68 -7.83
N PRO A 398 11.12 4.50 -7.26
CA PRO A 398 9.75 3.97 -7.29
C PRO A 398 8.78 4.94 -6.62
N ASN A 399 7.58 5.14 -7.18
CA ASN A 399 6.61 6.13 -6.70
C ASN A 399 6.35 6.06 -5.18
N ARG A 400 6.18 4.85 -4.62
CA ARG A 400 5.95 4.66 -3.18
C ARG A 400 7.17 5.01 -2.31
N ALA A 401 8.37 4.65 -2.77
CA ALA A 401 9.60 5.07 -2.12
C ALA A 401 9.79 6.59 -2.21
N PHE A 402 9.44 7.21 -3.33
CA PHE A 402 9.51 8.65 -3.53
C PHE A 402 8.58 9.41 -2.57
N MET A 403 7.31 8.97 -2.44
CA MET A 403 6.35 9.60 -1.54
C MET A 403 6.79 9.53 -0.06
N GLU A 404 7.30 8.38 0.38
CA GLU A 404 7.83 8.24 1.74
C GLU A 404 9.11 9.08 1.94
N LEU A 405 9.97 9.20 0.93
CA LEU A 405 11.14 10.09 0.99
C LEU A 405 10.71 11.57 1.09
N ILE A 406 9.74 12.02 0.30
CA ILE A 406 9.17 13.38 0.40
C ILE A 406 8.59 13.63 1.79
N ARG A 407 7.79 12.69 2.32
CA ARG A 407 7.21 12.78 3.66
C ARG A 407 8.29 12.84 4.76
N ARG A 408 9.38 12.09 4.58
CA ARG A 408 10.49 12.00 5.52
C ARG A 408 11.40 13.22 5.47
N ASP A 409 11.51 13.85 4.30
CA ASP A 409 12.41 14.98 4.03
C ASP A 409 13.86 14.65 4.47
N PRO A 410 14.55 13.72 3.78
CA PRO A 410 15.83 13.22 4.26
C PRO A 410 16.92 14.31 4.27
N THR A 411 17.80 14.28 5.28
CA THR A 411 19.00 15.14 5.32
C THR A 411 20.17 14.59 4.50
N SER A 412 20.14 13.30 4.19
CA SER A 412 21.15 12.64 3.36
C SER A 412 20.64 11.30 2.86
N VAL A 413 20.97 10.97 1.62
CA VAL A 413 20.74 9.65 1.03
C VAL A 413 22.09 8.99 0.74
N THR A 414 22.32 7.78 1.27
CA THR A 414 23.51 6.99 0.95
C THR A 414 23.14 5.81 0.05
N LEU A 415 23.55 5.89 -1.21
CA LEU A 415 23.45 4.80 -2.18
C LEU A 415 24.46 3.71 -1.88
N LEU A 416 24.01 2.47 -1.89
CA LEU A 416 24.82 1.27 -1.72
C LEU A 416 24.79 0.49 -3.04
N GLY A 417 25.94 0.43 -3.70
CA GLY A 417 26.08 -0.15 -5.03
C GLY A 417 26.57 0.83 -6.08
N GLY A 418 27.22 0.27 -7.11
CA GLY A 418 27.80 1.02 -8.21
C GLY A 418 26.77 1.49 -9.25
N PRO A 419 27.20 2.29 -10.24
CA PRO A 419 26.34 2.77 -11.33
C PRO A 419 25.65 1.66 -12.14
N ALA A 420 26.19 0.44 -12.14
CA ALA A 420 25.57 -0.70 -12.83
C ALA A 420 24.32 -1.24 -12.11
N THR A 421 24.21 -1.04 -10.79
CA THR A 421 23.05 -1.51 -9.99
C THR A 421 22.10 -0.36 -9.64
N LEU A 422 22.65 0.84 -9.46
CA LEU A 422 21.95 2.09 -9.20
C LEU A 422 22.63 3.19 -10.03
N SER A 423 22.05 3.53 -11.17
CA SER A 423 22.60 4.43 -12.18
C SER A 423 22.99 5.82 -11.65
N GLU A 424 23.77 6.53 -12.45
CA GLU A 424 24.05 7.94 -12.18
C GLU A 424 22.82 8.83 -12.41
N ASP A 425 21.90 8.45 -13.29
CA ASP A 425 20.65 9.19 -13.50
C ASP A 425 19.77 9.13 -12.24
N LEU A 426 19.63 7.97 -11.61
CA LEU A 426 18.97 7.83 -10.31
C LEU A 426 19.65 8.70 -9.24
N ARG A 427 20.99 8.70 -9.19
CA ARG A 427 21.73 9.52 -8.21
C ARG A 427 21.46 11.01 -8.43
N ILE A 428 21.45 11.46 -9.68
CA ILE A 428 21.15 12.86 -10.05
C ILE A 428 19.70 13.19 -9.67
N GLN A 429 18.75 12.30 -9.92
CA GLN A 429 17.35 12.48 -9.53
C GLN A 429 17.23 12.68 -8.02
N LEU A 430 17.81 11.79 -7.21
CA LEU A 430 17.79 11.90 -5.75
C LEU A 430 18.48 13.18 -5.25
N ASP A 431 19.56 13.60 -5.89
CA ASP A 431 20.31 14.81 -5.49
C ASP A 431 19.56 16.09 -5.84
N SER A 432 18.85 16.10 -6.96
CA SER A 432 17.96 17.19 -7.35
C SER A 432 16.76 17.35 -6.41
N GLU A 433 16.20 16.24 -5.94
CA GLU A 433 14.99 16.25 -5.11
C GLU A 433 15.29 16.49 -3.63
N PHE A 434 16.36 15.90 -3.09
CA PHE A 434 16.62 15.87 -1.64
C PHE A 434 17.96 16.50 -1.22
N GLY A 435 18.90 16.65 -2.15
CA GLY A 435 20.27 17.07 -1.85
C GLY A 435 21.08 16.05 -1.04
N ALA A 436 22.40 16.26 -0.99
CA ALA A 436 23.34 15.50 -0.17
C ALA A 436 23.31 13.97 -0.40
N VAL A 437 23.35 13.56 -1.66
CA VAL A 437 23.45 12.14 -2.03
C VAL A 437 24.92 11.69 -2.05
N SER A 438 25.22 10.60 -1.36
CA SER A 438 26.53 9.94 -1.41
C SER A 438 26.42 8.50 -1.89
N ARG A 439 27.51 7.93 -2.39
CA ARG A 439 27.56 6.54 -2.87
C ARG A 439 28.70 5.77 -2.22
N ILE A 440 28.44 4.53 -1.86
CA ILE A 440 29.44 3.54 -1.45
C ILE A 440 29.37 2.37 -2.44
N ALA A 441 30.46 2.11 -3.14
CA ALA A 441 30.53 1.07 -4.17
C ALA A 441 31.98 0.58 -4.34
N GLY A 442 32.10 -0.65 -4.84
CA GLY A 442 33.33 -1.23 -5.40
C GLY A 442 33.11 -1.72 -6.82
N GLU A 443 34.14 -2.35 -7.40
CA GLU A 443 34.10 -2.89 -8.78
C GLU A 443 33.09 -4.03 -8.94
N ASP A 444 32.86 -4.80 -7.86
CA ASP A 444 31.90 -5.89 -7.80
C ASP A 444 31.21 -5.94 -6.41
N ARG A 445 30.42 -6.99 -6.16
CA ARG A 445 29.71 -7.21 -4.89
C ARG A 445 30.65 -7.40 -3.69
N TYR A 446 31.82 -7.98 -3.92
CA TYR A 446 32.80 -8.29 -2.88
C TYR A 446 33.54 -7.02 -2.47
N ALA A 447 34.03 -6.26 -3.44
CA ALA A 447 34.62 -4.94 -3.25
C ALA A 447 33.61 -3.95 -2.65
N THR A 448 32.34 -4.01 -3.05
CA THR A 448 31.28 -3.19 -2.45
C THR A 448 31.05 -3.55 -0.98
N SER A 449 30.99 -4.85 -0.63
CA SER A 449 30.87 -5.27 0.78
C SER A 449 32.05 -4.81 1.64
N ALA A 450 33.27 -4.87 1.10
CA ALA A 450 34.48 -4.37 1.77
C ALA A 450 34.46 -2.84 1.92
N ALA A 451 33.97 -2.10 0.91
CA ALA A 451 33.84 -0.64 0.97
C ALA A 451 32.79 -0.18 2.00
N ILE A 452 31.65 -0.89 2.06
CA ILE A 452 30.61 -0.66 3.07
C ILE A 452 31.17 -0.92 4.47
N SER A 453 31.91 -2.02 4.65
CA SER A 453 32.58 -2.32 5.92
C SER A 453 33.56 -1.22 6.32
N ARG A 454 34.43 -0.79 5.39
CA ARG A 454 35.43 0.26 5.64
C ARG A 454 34.83 1.59 6.06
N LYS A 455 33.66 1.95 5.51
CA LYS A 455 32.93 3.16 5.87
C LYS A 455 32.11 3.01 7.16
N GLY A 456 31.73 1.77 7.49
CA GLY A 456 30.89 1.40 8.63
C GLY A 456 31.66 1.21 9.94
N PHE A 457 32.85 0.61 9.87
CA PHE A 457 33.53 -0.01 11.01
C PHE A 457 35.02 0.37 11.10
N THR A 458 35.45 0.69 12.33
CA THR A 458 36.86 0.88 12.68
C THR A 458 37.54 -0.47 12.98
N PRO A 459 38.87 -0.58 12.87
CA PRO A 459 39.61 -1.78 13.31
C PRO A 459 39.31 -2.17 14.77
N GLY A 460 39.43 -3.46 15.09
CA GLY A 460 39.17 -4.05 16.39
C GLY A 460 37.69 -4.37 16.64
N VAL A 461 36.98 -4.89 15.64
CA VAL A 461 35.58 -5.32 15.82
C VAL A 461 35.52 -6.65 16.58
N SER A 462 34.52 -6.84 17.45
CA SER A 462 34.38 -8.12 18.18
C SER A 462 34.03 -9.30 17.27
N VAL A 463 33.31 -9.04 16.17
CA VAL A 463 32.92 -10.08 15.22
C VAL A 463 32.84 -9.52 13.80
N ALA A 464 33.27 -10.32 12.83
CA ALA A 464 32.94 -10.13 11.42
C ALA A 464 32.14 -11.34 10.90
N TYR A 465 31.10 -11.08 10.11
CA TYR A 465 30.31 -12.13 9.48
C TYR A 465 30.73 -12.26 8.02
N VAL A 466 30.85 -13.49 7.54
CA VAL A 466 31.14 -13.79 6.14
C VAL A 466 30.02 -14.68 5.59
N ALA A 467 29.48 -14.33 4.43
CA ALA A 467 28.43 -15.10 3.78
C ALA A 467 28.66 -15.17 2.26
N SER A 468 28.01 -16.13 1.60
CA SER A 468 28.11 -16.26 0.15
C SER A 468 27.54 -15.03 -0.57
N GLY A 469 28.31 -14.47 -1.49
CA GLY A 469 27.85 -13.44 -2.42
C GLY A 469 27.00 -14.01 -3.56
N LEU A 470 26.90 -15.34 -3.69
CA LEU A 470 26.14 -16.03 -4.73
C LEU A 470 24.84 -16.64 -4.18
N VAL A 471 24.86 -17.17 -2.95
CA VAL A 471 23.73 -17.83 -2.28
C VAL A 471 23.41 -17.10 -0.98
N PHE A 472 22.45 -16.18 -1.04
CA PHE A 472 22.18 -15.20 0.01
C PHE A 472 21.12 -15.54 1.08
N PRO A 473 20.26 -16.60 1.00
CA PRO A 473 19.25 -16.84 2.03
C PRO A 473 19.79 -16.93 3.46
N ASP A 474 21.00 -17.49 3.61
CA ASP A 474 21.66 -17.66 4.90
C ASP A 474 22.13 -16.31 5.48
N ALA A 475 22.56 -15.39 4.61
CA ALA A 475 22.99 -14.04 5.00
C ALA A 475 21.82 -13.15 5.51
N LEU A 476 20.59 -13.39 5.03
CA LEU A 476 19.42 -12.58 5.39
C LEU A 476 19.10 -12.62 6.88
N SER A 477 19.13 -13.82 7.45
CA SER A 477 18.85 -14.02 8.89
C SER A 477 20.05 -13.65 9.76
N GLY A 478 21.26 -13.60 9.20
CA GLY A 478 22.45 -13.12 9.89
C GLY A 478 22.60 -11.60 9.93
N ALA A 479 22.07 -10.86 8.96
CA ALA A 479 22.21 -9.40 8.90
C ALA A 479 21.67 -8.65 10.15
N PRO A 480 20.50 -9.01 10.73
CA PRO A 480 20.02 -8.44 11.99
C PRO A 480 20.97 -8.72 13.17
N VAL A 481 21.53 -9.93 13.24
CA VAL A 481 22.49 -10.31 14.28
C VAL A 481 23.80 -9.52 14.11
N ALA A 482 24.28 -9.36 12.88
CA ALA A 482 25.44 -8.54 12.58
C ALA A 482 25.24 -7.06 12.96
N ALA A 483 24.07 -6.49 12.68
CA ALA A 483 23.71 -5.14 13.15
C ALA A 483 23.74 -5.04 14.69
N ARG A 484 23.14 -6.01 15.39
CA ARG A 484 23.08 -6.06 16.85
C ARG A 484 24.46 -6.17 17.47
N ASP A 485 25.30 -7.05 16.91
CA ASP A 485 26.65 -7.36 17.39
C ASP A 485 27.67 -6.35 16.86
N ARG A 486 27.22 -5.34 16.08
CA ARG A 486 28.02 -4.26 15.52
C ARG A 486 29.18 -4.78 14.67
N GLY A 487 28.93 -5.87 13.95
CA GLY A 487 29.87 -6.50 13.03
C GLY A 487 29.49 -6.25 11.55
N PRO A 488 30.47 -6.17 10.63
CA PRO A 488 30.19 -6.14 9.21
C PRO A 488 29.70 -7.50 8.70
N VAL A 489 28.93 -7.49 7.61
CA VAL A 489 28.72 -8.66 6.74
C VAL A 489 29.55 -8.46 5.47
N LEU A 490 30.55 -9.31 5.30
CA LEU A 490 31.39 -9.39 4.11
C LEU A 490 30.92 -10.53 3.22
N LEU A 491 31.07 -10.36 1.91
CA LEU A 491 30.65 -11.38 0.93
C LEU A 491 31.86 -12.13 0.39
N THR A 492 31.70 -13.42 0.14
CA THR A 492 32.73 -14.29 -0.46
C THR A 492 32.20 -15.06 -1.66
N ASP A 493 33.10 -15.53 -2.53
CA ASP A 493 32.75 -16.55 -3.52
C ASP A 493 32.56 -17.92 -2.84
N ASP A 494 32.08 -18.92 -3.57
CA ASP A 494 31.80 -20.24 -3.03
C ASP A 494 33.08 -21.03 -2.67
N ASP A 495 34.16 -20.90 -3.43
CA ASP A 495 35.41 -21.65 -3.24
C ASP A 495 36.65 -20.79 -2.95
N THR A 496 36.55 -19.47 -3.10
CA THR A 496 37.69 -18.54 -2.98
C THR A 496 37.28 -17.27 -2.23
N LEU A 497 38.16 -16.77 -1.34
CA LEU A 497 38.00 -15.49 -0.66
C LEU A 497 38.52 -14.35 -1.55
N PRO A 498 37.66 -13.43 -2.02
CA PRO A 498 38.09 -12.36 -2.89
C PRO A 498 39.09 -11.42 -2.21
N ALA A 499 40.13 -10.99 -2.95
CA ALA A 499 41.21 -10.15 -2.41
C ALA A 499 40.74 -8.89 -1.66
N PRO A 500 39.70 -8.14 -2.11
CA PRO A 500 39.18 -6.99 -1.35
C PRO A 500 38.65 -7.37 0.04
N VAL A 501 38.12 -8.58 0.18
CA VAL A 501 37.51 -9.09 1.41
C VAL A 501 38.59 -9.57 2.38
N ALA A 502 39.59 -10.30 1.88
CA ALA A 502 40.77 -10.67 2.67
C ALA A 502 41.48 -9.43 3.23
N ALA A 503 41.71 -8.41 2.39
CA ALA A 503 42.32 -7.15 2.82
C ALA A 503 41.48 -6.40 3.86
N GLU A 504 40.15 -6.50 3.75
CA GLU A 504 39.25 -5.90 4.72
C GLU A 504 39.24 -6.65 6.06
N LEU A 505 39.27 -7.98 6.06
CA LEU A 505 39.43 -8.79 7.29
C LEU A 505 40.75 -8.45 8.01
N THR A 506 41.85 -8.36 7.28
CA THR A 506 43.14 -7.93 7.84
C THR A 506 43.09 -6.53 8.44
N ARG A 507 42.38 -5.59 7.79
CA ARG A 507 42.20 -4.22 8.32
C ARG A 507 41.30 -4.20 9.55
N LEU A 508 40.22 -4.99 9.56
CA LEU A 508 39.23 -5.01 10.63
C LEU A 508 39.78 -5.63 11.91
N GLN A 509 40.71 -6.57 11.82
CA GLN A 509 41.27 -7.30 12.96
C GLN A 509 40.17 -7.83 13.89
N PRO A 510 39.24 -8.66 13.39
CA PRO A 510 38.11 -9.12 14.18
C PRO A 510 38.55 -10.09 15.28
N GLU A 511 37.94 -10.02 16.47
CA GLU A 511 38.20 -11.00 17.56
C GLU A 511 37.63 -12.39 17.22
N SER A 512 36.60 -12.44 16.37
CA SER A 512 35.97 -13.67 15.89
C SER A 512 35.43 -13.49 14.47
N VAL A 513 35.41 -14.57 13.69
CA VAL A 513 34.76 -14.59 12.37
C VAL A 513 33.68 -15.66 12.34
N VAL A 514 32.46 -15.29 11.94
CA VAL A 514 31.33 -16.20 11.82
C VAL A 514 30.98 -16.37 10.34
N VAL A 515 31.06 -17.60 9.84
CA VAL A 515 30.68 -17.95 8.47
C VAL A 515 29.22 -18.42 8.46
N LEU A 516 28.38 -17.70 7.72
CA LEU A 516 26.96 -17.99 7.55
C LEU A 516 26.74 -18.81 6.29
N GLY A 517 26.34 -20.07 6.48
CA GLY A 517 25.97 -20.99 5.42
C GLY A 517 26.77 -22.29 5.43
N GLY A 518 26.18 -23.30 4.80
CA GLY A 518 26.77 -24.63 4.69
C GLY A 518 27.96 -24.69 3.73
N PRO A 519 28.70 -25.83 3.72
CA PRO A 519 29.85 -26.04 2.82
C PRO A 519 29.53 -25.90 1.33
N ALA A 520 28.26 -26.07 0.94
CA ALA A 520 27.80 -25.88 -0.44
C ALA A 520 27.66 -24.41 -0.87
N SER A 521 27.72 -23.47 0.07
CA SER A 521 27.60 -22.02 -0.20
C SER A 521 28.88 -21.26 0.16
N VAL A 522 29.61 -21.74 1.15
CA VAL A 522 30.96 -21.26 1.52
C VAL A 522 31.84 -22.47 1.80
N GLY A 523 32.70 -22.82 0.84
CA GLY A 523 33.56 -24.00 0.86
C GLY A 523 34.63 -23.94 1.96
N GLU A 524 35.25 -25.08 2.25
CA GLU A 524 36.27 -25.18 3.30
C GLU A 524 37.55 -24.39 2.97
N SER A 525 37.92 -24.27 1.69
CA SER A 525 39.03 -23.41 1.24
C SER A 525 38.86 -21.95 1.67
N VAL A 526 37.62 -21.44 1.61
CA VAL A 526 37.31 -20.07 2.06
C VAL A 526 37.55 -19.91 3.56
N LEU A 527 37.27 -20.94 4.39
CA LEU A 527 37.53 -20.88 5.82
C LEU A 527 39.03 -20.81 6.13
N GLU A 528 39.84 -21.59 5.40
CA GLU A 528 41.30 -21.53 5.51
C GLU A 528 41.84 -20.15 5.12
N GLU A 529 41.32 -19.55 4.05
CA GLU A 529 41.71 -18.21 3.60
C GLU A 529 41.25 -17.11 4.57
N ILE A 530 40.06 -17.25 5.18
CA ILE A 530 39.59 -16.35 6.24
C ILE A 530 40.52 -16.43 7.45
N GLU A 531 40.90 -17.63 7.89
CA GLU A 531 41.80 -17.83 9.03
C GLU A 531 43.15 -17.15 8.77
N GLN A 532 43.70 -17.30 7.56
CA GLN A 532 44.93 -16.63 7.15
C GLN A 532 44.80 -15.09 7.15
N ALA A 533 43.67 -14.55 6.67
CA ALA A 533 43.46 -13.11 6.54
C ALA A 533 43.13 -12.41 7.87
N ALA A 534 42.34 -13.06 8.72
CA ALA A 534 41.83 -12.52 9.99
C ALA A 534 42.72 -12.88 11.19
N GLY A 535 43.49 -13.96 11.11
CA GLY A 535 44.31 -14.47 12.21
C GLY A 535 43.53 -15.17 13.32
N VAL A 536 42.27 -15.54 13.05
CA VAL A 536 41.37 -16.27 13.95
C VAL A 536 40.65 -17.38 13.19
N THR A 537 40.46 -18.53 13.83
CA THR A 537 39.73 -19.66 13.24
C THR A 537 38.24 -19.31 13.07
N PRO A 538 37.67 -19.36 11.86
CA PRO A 538 36.26 -19.03 11.65
C PRO A 538 35.31 -20.09 12.22
N GLU A 539 34.20 -19.64 12.80
CA GLU A 539 33.11 -20.49 13.26
C GLU A 539 32.00 -20.57 12.20
N ARG A 540 31.63 -21.78 11.78
CA ARG A 540 30.53 -21.99 10.83
C ARG A 540 29.17 -22.08 11.55
N VAL A 541 28.19 -21.38 11.00
CA VAL A 541 26.76 -21.55 11.29
C VAL A 541 26.09 -22.13 10.05
N SER A 542 25.59 -23.36 10.14
CA SER A 542 25.00 -24.09 9.01
C SER A 542 23.76 -24.87 9.41
N GLY A 543 22.95 -25.26 8.43
CA GLY A 543 21.77 -26.09 8.60
C GLY A 543 21.44 -26.87 7.32
N ALA A 544 20.44 -27.75 7.39
CA ALA A 544 20.01 -28.54 6.24
C ALA A 544 19.42 -27.69 5.11
N ASP A 545 18.85 -26.54 5.45
CA ASP A 545 18.32 -25.54 4.53
C ASP A 545 18.36 -24.15 5.20
N ARG A 546 17.95 -23.12 4.44
CA ARG A 546 17.88 -21.72 4.89
C ARG A 546 17.02 -21.51 6.15
N TYR A 547 16.02 -22.37 6.37
CA TYR A 547 15.13 -22.27 7.52
C TYR A 547 15.86 -22.76 8.77
N ALA A 548 16.56 -23.89 8.67
CA ALA A 548 17.42 -24.41 9.73
C ALA A 548 18.58 -23.45 10.05
N VAL A 549 19.20 -22.83 9.03
CA VAL A 549 20.23 -21.79 9.24
C VAL A 549 19.65 -20.60 10.02
N SER A 550 18.47 -20.10 9.65
CA SER A 550 17.84 -18.98 10.38
C SER A 550 17.53 -19.30 11.84
N ALA A 551 17.07 -20.54 12.11
CA ALA A 551 16.81 -21.00 13.47
C ALA A 551 18.10 -21.15 14.30
N GLU A 552 19.19 -21.63 13.71
CA GLU A 552 20.47 -21.77 14.39
C GLU A 552 21.12 -20.42 14.69
N ILE A 553 21.07 -19.47 13.75
CA ILE A 553 21.51 -18.09 13.96
C ILE A 553 20.73 -17.47 15.14
N SER A 554 19.42 -17.62 15.14
CA SER A 554 18.55 -17.17 16.23
C SER A 554 18.94 -17.81 17.57
N ARG A 555 19.16 -19.12 17.60
CA ARG A 555 19.51 -19.86 18.81
C ARG A 555 20.82 -19.40 19.45
N ARG A 556 21.86 -19.20 18.63
CA ARG A 556 23.17 -18.73 19.11
C ARG A 556 23.09 -17.28 19.58
N ALA A 557 22.40 -16.44 18.81
CA ALA A 557 22.30 -15.02 19.12
C ALA A 557 21.38 -14.75 20.32
N PHE A 558 20.27 -15.48 20.47
CA PHE A 558 19.20 -15.24 21.46
C PHE A 558 18.96 -16.45 22.37
N PRO A 559 19.97 -16.88 23.15
CA PRO A 559 19.86 -18.09 23.97
C PRO A 559 18.81 -17.97 25.08
N SER A 560 18.51 -16.76 25.54
CA SER A 560 17.54 -16.47 26.61
C SER A 560 16.12 -16.17 26.12
N GLY A 561 15.85 -16.33 24.82
CA GLY A 561 14.60 -15.94 24.20
C GLY A 561 14.64 -14.52 23.62
N ALA A 562 13.52 -14.07 23.02
CA ALA A 562 13.38 -12.74 22.45
C ALA A 562 11.93 -12.28 22.52
N ASP A 563 11.69 -11.12 23.14
CA ASP A 563 10.35 -10.52 23.24
C ASP A 563 9.78 -10.14 21.86
N LEU A 564 10.64 -9.85 20.88
CA LEU A 564 10.25 -9.50 19.52
C LEU A 564 10.98 -10.40 18.52
N VAL A 565 10.25 -10.91 17.52
CA VAL A 565 10.80 -11.71 16.41
C VAL A 565 10.34 -11.12 15.08
N PHE A 566 11.23 -11.04 14.10
CA PHE A 566 10.84 -10.76 12.72
C PHE A 566 10.71 -12.05 11.93
N VAL A 567 9.70 -12.14 11.08
CA VAL A 567 9.47 -13.28 10.18
C VAL A 567 9.43 -12.79 8.75
N ALA A 568 10.20 -13.40 7.86
CA ALA A 568 10.24 -13.08 6.44
C ALA A 568 10.18 -14.34 5.56
N SER A 569 9.84 -14.19 4.29
CA SER A 569 9.80 -15.31 3.36
C SER A 569 11.21 -15.79 3.02
N GLY A 570 11.47 -17.08 3.22
CA GLY A 570 12.68 -17.74 2.73
C GLY A 570 12.65 -18.03 1.23
N GLU A 571 11.51 -17.85 0.57
CA GLU A 571 11.30 -18.13 -0.86
C GLU A 571 11.38 -16.84 -1.69
N LYS A 572 10.85 -15.73 -1.16
CA LYS A 572 10.87 -14.39 -1.76
C LYS A 572 11.47 -13.38 -0.78
N PHE A 573 12.77 -13.20 -0.88
CA PHE A 573 13.61 -12.58 0.16
C PHE A 573 13.70 -11.04 0.10
N THR A 574 13.04 -10.39 -0.86
CA THR A 574 13.18 -8.93 -1.05
C THR A 574 12.70 -8.13 0.14
N ASP A 575 11.66 -8.61 0.82
CA ASP A 575 11.08 -7.94 1.98
C ASP A 575 12.01 -8.03 3.21
N ALA A 576 12.76 -9.14 3.33
CA ALA A 576 13.75 -9.34 4.37
C ALA A 576 14.92 -8.33 4.28
N LEU A 577 15.27 -7.87 3.08
CA LEU A 577 16.39 -6.93 2.89
C LEU A 577 16.13 -5.57 3.54
N ALA A 578 14.91 -5.04 3.36
CA ALA A 578 14.51 -3.79 4.00
C ALA A 578 14.14 -3.98 5.47
N GLY A 579 13.71 -5.19 5.86
CA GLY A 579 13.41 -5.54 7.24
C GLY A 579 14.63 -5.83 8.11
N ALA A 580 15.75 -6.25 7.55
CA ALA A 580 16.95 -6.58 8.31
C ALA A 580 17.53 -5.39 9.11
N PRO A 581 17.61 -4.16 8.57
CA PRO A 581 17.93 -2.97 9.36
C PRO A 581 16.98 -2.77 10.54
N ALA A 582 15.66 -2.97 10.35
CA ALA A 582 14.67 -2.80 11.40
C ALA A 582 14.84 -3.84 12.52
N ALA A 583 15.01 -5.12 12.14
CA ALA A 583 15.29 -6.19 13.09
C ALA A 583 16.60 -5.96 13.86
N GLY A 584 17.65 -5.52 13.16
CA GLY A 584 18.94 -5.16 13.78
C GLY A 584 18.84 -3.99 14.75
N ALA A 585 18.16 -2.91 14.36
CA ALA A 585 17.94 -1.74 15.21
C ALA A 585 17.11 -2.06 16.46
N LYS A 586 16.13 -2.96 16.33
CA LYS A 586 15.33 -3.48 17.44
C LYS A 586 15.97 -4.63 18.20
N LYS A 587 17.18 -5.07 17.80
CA LYS A 587 17.92 -6.19 18.40
C LYS A 587 17.10 -7.48 18.47
N ALA A 588 16.37 -7.80 17.40
CA ALA A 588 15.50 -8.96 17.31
C ALA A 588 16.02 -9.98 16.27
N PRO A 589 15.80 -11.29 16.47
CA PRO A 589 16.09 -12.29 15.44
C PRO A 589 15.16 -12.12 14.23
N MET A 590 15.63 -12.60 13.08
CA MET A 590 14.80 -12.80 11.90
C MET A 590 14.77 -14.28 11.54
N LEU A 591 13.57 -14.86 11.52
CA LEU A 591 13.32 -16.23 11.13
C LEU A 591 12.70 -16.27 9.72
N LEU A 592 13.04 -17.31 8.96
CA LEU A 592 12.52 -17.48 7.61
C LEU A 592 11.39 -18.51 7.59
N VAL A 593 10.32 -18.25 6.85
CA VAL A 593 9.19 -19.18 6.64
C VAL A 593 8.92 -19.42 5.16
N LYS A 594 8.10 -20.42 4.83
CA LYS A 594 7.59 -20.63 3.47
C LYS A 594 6.34 -19.78 3.26
N GLU A 595 5.95 -19.54 2.01
CA GLU A 595 4.72 -18.80 1.67
C GLU A 595 3.49 -19.40 2.39
N LYS A 596 3.43 -20.73 2.50
CA LYS A 596 2.24 -21.46 2.97
C LYS A 596 2.48 -22.33 4.20
N ALA A 597 3.66 -22.27 4.83
CA ALA A 597 3.95 -23.09 6.00
C ALA A 597 5.06 -22.50 6.89
N ILE A 598 4.93 -22.70 8.20
CA ILE A 598 6.02 -22.54 9.16
C ILE A 598 6.81 -23.86 9.19
N PRO A 599 8.08 -23.89 8.77
CA PRO A 599 8.90 -25.09 8.88
C PRO A 599 9.03 -25.56 10.33
N SER A 600 9.05 -26.86 10.59
CA SER A 600 9.06 -27.41 11.97
C SER A 600 10.24 -26.91 12.80
N VAL A 601 11.41 -26.72 12.18
CA VAL A 601 12.61 -26.15 12.84
C VAL A 601 12.40 -24.70 13.28
N VAL A 602 11.62 -23.93 12.52
CA VAL A 602 11.28 -22.53 12.81
C VAL A 602 10.19 -22.46 13.88
N ALA A 603 9.18 -23.33 13.80
CA ALA A 603 8.14 -23.49 14.82
C ALA A 603 8.75 -23.84 16.20
N GLY A 604 9.70 -24.78 16.24
CA GLY A 604 10.42 -25.12 17.47
C GLY A 604 11.26 -23.97 18.00
N GLU A 605 11.81 -23.14 17.13
CA GLU A 605 12.59 -21.96 17.52
C GLU A 605 11.68 -20.82 18.03
N LEU A 606 10.53 -20.56 17.40
CA LEU A 606 9.52 -19.61 17.88
C LEU A 606 9.04 -19.98 19.29
N ALA A 607 8.72 -21.26 19.52
CA ALA A 607 8.32 -21.76 20.83
C ALA A 607 9.44 -21.60 21.89
N ARG A 608 10.71 -21.73 21.51
CA ARG A 608 11.85 -21.49 22.40
C ARG A 608 12.04 -20.01 22.71
N LEU A 609 11.85 -19.15 21.72
CA LEU A 609 12.02 -17.70 21.85
C LEU A 609 10.93 -17.08 22.73
N ASN A 610 9.72 -17.65 22.70
CA ASN A 610 8.53 -17.21 23.42
C ASN A 610 8.25 -15.70 23.25
N PRO A 611 8.09 -15.22 22.00
CA PRO A 611 7.92 -13.79 21.73
C PRO A 611 6.61 -13.24 22.29
N LYS A 612 6.64 -11.96 22.65
CA LYS A 612 5.44 -11.14 22.89
C LYS A 612 4.97 -10.44 21.62
N GLU A 613 5.86 -10.33 20.64
CA GLU A 613 5.58 -9.70 19.36
C GLU A 613 6.31 -10.43 18.23
N ILE A 614 5.62 -10.62 17.10
CA ILE A 614 6.13 -11.13 15.83
C ILE A 614 5.78 -10.12 14.73
N ILE A 615 6.79 -9.63 14.02
CA ILE A 615 6.60 -8.76 12.86
C ILE A 615 6.80 -9.55 11.58
N VAL A 616 5.75 -9.71 10.79
CA VAL A 616 5.77 -10.33 9.46
C VAL A 616 6.20 -9.30 8.42
N LEU A 617 7.24 -9.60 7.65
CA LEU A 617 7.78 -8.75 6.60
C LEU A 617 7.36 -9.27 5.22
N GLY A 618 6.60 -8.46 4.49
CA GLY A 618 6.11 -8.79 3.16
C GLY A 618 4.61 -9.05 3.08
N GLY A 619 4.05 -8.94 1.88
CA GLY A 619 2.62 -9.10 1.61
C GLY A 619 2.15 -10.57 1.57
N ASP A 620 0.85 -10.75 1.35
CA ASP A 620 0.20 -12.07 1.36
C ASP A 620 0.75 -13.03 0.30
N ALA A 621 1.28 -12.49 -0.80
CA ALA A 621 1.92 -13.26 -1.87
C ALA A 621 3.30 -13.82 -1.47
N THR A 622 3.92 -13.35 -0.38
CA THR A 622 5.21 -13.85 0.11
C THR A 622 5.08 -14.66 1.40
N ILE A 623 4.12 -14.30 2.26
CA ILE A 623 3.71 -15.02 3.47
C ILE A 623 2.18 -14.97 3.58
N SER A 624 1.52 -16.11 3.38
CA SER A 624 0.05 -16.17 3.36
C SER A 624 -0.59 -15.78 4.70
N PRO A 625 -1.84 -15.29 4.69
CA PRO A 625 -2.60 -15.02 5.91
C PRO A 625 -2.71 -16.23 6.84
N ALA A 626 -2.70 -17.45 6.29
CA ALA A 626 -2.69 -18.68 7.08
C ALA A 626 -1.41 -18.85 7.91
N VAL A 627 -0.25 -18.47 7.36
CA VAL A 627 1.02 -18.50 8.10
C VAL A 627 1.05 -17.42 9.17
N GLU A 628 0.63 -16.20 8.86
CA GLU A 628 0.50 -15.11 9.83
C GLU A 628 -0.40 -15.50 11.01
N MET A 629 -1.55 -16.11 10.71
CA MET A 629 -2.47 -16.62 11.72
C MET A 629 -1.82 -17.68 12.62
N ALA A 630 -1.08 -18.63 12.04
CA ALA A 630 -0.36 -19.66 12.78
C ALA A 630 0.79 -19.10 13.63
N LEU A 631 1.38 -17.95 13.26
CA LEU A 631 2.36 -17.27 14.10
C LEU A 631 1.76 -16.78 15.42
N GLY A 632 0.45 -16.48 15.44
CA GLY A 632 -0.26 -16.04 16.64
C GLY A 632 -0.34 -17.08 17.75
N ASP A 633 0.00 -18.34 17.48
CA ASP A 633 0.04 -19.41 18.47
C ASP A 633 1.38 -19.44 19.25
N TYR A 634 2.34 -18.60 18.87
CA TYR A 634 3.65 -18.47 19.51
C TYR A 634 3.81 -17.16 20.29
N VAL A 635 2.76 -16.35 20.37
CA VAL A 635 2.76 -15.07 21.07
C VAL A 635 2.07 -15.20 22.42
N ASP A 636 2.76 -14.81 23.50
CA ASP A 636 2.28 -14.82 24.89
C ASP A 636 2.01 -13.42 25.49
#